data_AF-A0A2M7CFX9-F1
#
_entry.id   AF-A0A2M7CFX9-F1
#
_cell.length_a   1.000
_cell.length_b   1.000
_cell.length_c   1.000
_cell.angle_alpha   90.00
_cell.angle_beta   90.00
_cell.angle_gamma   90.00
#
_symmetry.space_group_name_H-M   'P 1'
#
loop_
_entity.id
_entity.type
_entity.pdbx_description
1 polymer ?
#
loop_
_entity_poly.entity_id
_entity_poly.type
_entity_poly.pdbx_seq_one_letter_code
_entity_poly.pdbx_strand_id
1 'polypeptide(L)' 'MQRVQPVCYRGDSLHIAVAVINGVDVIVSWNFEHIVKLKTRVMVNGVNKLLGYHEIEICSPEEVVQ' A
#
# COMPACT_ATOMS: atom_id res chain seq x y z
N MET A 1 15.73 -11.00 -10.08
CA MET A 1 15.45 -11.78 -8.85
C MET A 1 14.72 -10.88 -7.85
N GLN A 2 13.40 -10.89 -7.79
CA GLN A 2 12.65 -10.27 -6.68
C GLN A 2 11.38 -11.10 -6.43
N ARG A 3 11.44 -11.99 -5.44
CA ARG A 3 10.27 -12.67 -4.88
C ARG A 3 10.47 -12.77 -3.38
N VAL A 4 10.04 -11.74 -2.64
CA VAL A 4 9.87 -11.83 -1.20
C VAL A 4 8.63 -11.04 -0.82
N GLN A 5 7.47 -11.68 -0.98
CA GLN A 5 6.36 -11.45 -0.07
C GLN A 5 5.83 -12.81 0.39
N PRO A 6 5.68 -13.03 1.71
CA PRO A 6 5.10 -14.25 2.25
C PRO A 6 3.74 -14.50 1.60
N VAL A 7 3.44 -15.76 1.28
CA VAL A 7 2.25 -16.19 0.53
C VAL A 7 0.93 -15.74 1.20
N CYS A 8 0.95 -15.42 2.49
CA CYS A 8 -0.20 -14.95 3.27
C CYS A 8 -0.58 -13.46 3.07
N TYR A 9 0.27 -12.61 2.46
CA TYR A 9 -0.01 -11.17 2.24
C TYR A 9 -0.27 -10.79 0.78
N ARG A 10 -0.55 -11.79 -0.08
CA ARG A 10 -0.86 -11.53 -1.49
C ARG A 10 -2.12 -10.69 -1.66
N GLY A 11 -3.10 -10.85 -0.78
CA GLY A 11 -4.36 -10.09 -0.83
C GLY A 11 -4.11 -8.59 -0.66
N ASP A 12 -3.36 -8.22 0.38
CA ASP A 12 -3.06 -6.83 0.70
C ASP A 12 -2.27 -6.14 -0.41
N SER A 13 -1.22 -6.79 -0.92
CA SER A 13 -0.38 -6.24 -1.98
C SER A 13 -1.10 -6.14 -3.32
N LEU A 14 -2.00 -7.09 -3.63
CA LEU A 14 -2.84 -7.00 -4.82
C LEU A 14 -3.84 -5.84 -4.68
N HIS A 15 -4.44 -5.68 -3.51
CA HIS A 15 -5.38 -4.59 -3.24
C HIS A 15 -4.70 -3.22 -3.42
N ILE A 16 -3.49 -3.06 -2.88
CA ILE A 16 -2.68 -1.86 -3.07
C ILE A 16 -2.32 -1.67 -4.55
N ALA A 17 -1.86 -2.71 -5.25
CA ALA A 17 -1.52 -2.61 -6.66
C ALA A 17 -2.71 -2.19 -7.54
N VAL A 18 -3.91 -2.74 -7.26
CA VAL A 18 -5.13 -2.35 -7.95
C VAL A 18 -5.48 -0.89 -7.68
N ALA A 19 -5.38 -0.43 -6.43
CA ALA A 19 -5.65 0.97 -6.08
C ALA A 19 -4.68 1.93 -6.79
N VAL A 20 -3.39 1.60 -6.83
CA VAL A 20 -2.36 2.37 -7.55
C VAL A 20 -2.66 2.45 -9.05
N ILE A 21 -3.00 1.32 -9.67
CA ILE A 21 -3.34 1.28 -11.12
C ILE A 21 -4.61 2.10 -11.41
N ASN A 22 -5.55 2.15 -10.48
CA ASN A 22 -6.76 2.97 -10.61
C ASN A 22 -6.55 4.44 -10.26
N GLY A 23 -5.34 4.86 -9.89
CA GLY A 23 -5.05 6.25 -9.53
C GLY A 23 -5.67 6.70 -8.21
N VAL A 24 -5.84 5.78 -7.26
CA VAL A 24 -6.35 6.09 -5.93
C VAL A 24 -5.24 6.75 -5.10
N ASP A 25 -5.50 7.95 -4.58
CA ASP A 25 -4.53 8.69 -3.75
C ASP A 25 -4.43 8.14 -2.32
N VAL A 26 -5.53 7.64 -1.73
CA VAL A 26 -5.59 7.20 -0.32
C VAL A 26 -6.35 5.87 -0.18
N ILE A 27 -5.76 4.91 0.53
CA ILE A 27 -6.44 3.70 1.03
C ILE A 27 -6.65 3.84 2.53
N VAL A 28 -7.91 3.72 2.96
CA VAL A 28 -8.25 3.64 4.38
C VAL A 28 -8.38 2.17 4.77
N SER A 29 -7.60 1.72 5.74
CA SER A 29 -7.64 0.33 6.20
C SER A 29 -7.52 0.22 7.72
N TRP A 30 -8.34 -0.65 8.32
CA TRP A 30 -8.24 -1.04 9.73
C TRP A 30 -7.14 -2.10 9.98
N ASN A 31 -6.41 -2.54 8.94
CA ASN A 31 -5.44 -3.63 9.07
C ASN A 31 -4.03 -3.13 9.46
N PHE A 32 -3.84 -2.84 10.74
CA PHE A 32 -2.59 -2.32 11.32
C PHE A 32 -1.41 -3.31 11.25
N GLU A 33 -1.68 -4.60 11.13
CA GLU A 33 -0.64 -5.63 11.24
C GLU A 33 0.19 -5.80 9.96
N HIS A 34 -0.40 -5.46 8.80
CA HIS A 34 0.18 -5.74 7.47
C HIS A 34 0.19 -4.58 6.47
N ILE A 35 -0.84 -3.73 6.47
CA ILE A 35 -1.03 -2.67 5.46
C ILE A 35 -0.49 -1.32 5.96
N VAL A 36 -0.77 -0.95 7.20
CA VAL A 36 -0.54 0.41 7.73
C VAL A 36 0.93 0.65 8.13
N LYS A 37 1.80 -0.37 8.08
CA LYS A 37 3.23 -0.18 8.40
C LYS A 37 3.87 0.85 7.47
N LEU A 38 4.48 1.89 8.04
CA LEU A 38 5.28 2.90 7.33
C LEU A 38 6.26 2.29 6.33
N LYS A 39 6.88 1.15 6.69
CA LYS A 39 7.80 0.42 5.82
C LYS A 39 7.13 -0.04 4.51
N THR A 40 5.88 -0.49 4.56
CA THR A 40 5.11 -0.89 3.39
C THR A 40 4.79 0.32 2.53
N ARG A 41 4.33 1.44 3.11
CA ARG A 41 4.09 2.71 2.41
C ARG A 41 5.33 3.19 1.65
N VAL A 42 6.48 3.22 2.32
CA VAL A 42 7.75 3.65 1.72
C VAL A 42 8.19 2.70 0.59
N MET A 43 8.05 1.38 0.76
CA MET A 43 8.39 0.43 -0.30
C MET A 43 7.46 0.56 -1.51
N VAL A 44 6.15 0.67 -1.29
CA VAL A 44 5.17 0.80 -2.38
C VAL A 44 5.38 2.11 -3.13
N ASN A 45 5.52 3.24 -2.43
CA ASN A 45 5.77 4.53 -3.09
C ASN A 45 7.12 4.57 -3.79
N GLY A 46 8.14 3.91 -3.24
CA GLY A 46 9.42 3.72 -3.92
C GLY A 46 9.27 2.95 -5.25
N VAL A 47 8.51 1.85 -5.24
CA VAL A 47 8.23 1.07 -6.45
C VAL A 47 7.36 1.85 -7.44
N ASN A 48 6.32 2.54 -6.97
CA ASN A 48 5.47 3.38 -7.81
C ASN A 48 6.27 4.49 -8.49
N LYS A 49 7.13 5.18 -7.75
CA LYS A 49 7.99 6.25 -8.27
C LYS A 49 9.01 5.74 -9.29
N LEU A 50 9.56 4.54 -9.09
CA LEU A 50 10.43 3.89 -10.07
C LEU A 50 9.70 3.50 -11.36
N LEU A 51 8.40 3.19 -11.25
CA LEU A 51 7.56 2.79 -12.36
C LEU A 51 6.77 3.95 -12.99
N GLY A 52 6.84 5.16 -12.42
CA GLY A 52 6.09 6.33 -12.87
C GLY A 52 4.60 6.32 -12.47
N TYR A 53 4.21 5.49 -11.51
CA TYR A 53 2.85 5.49 -10.94
C TYR A 53 2.70 6.53 -9.84
N HIS A 54 1.44 6.91 -9.57
CA HIS A 54 1.08 7.81 -8.49
C HIS A 54 1.44 7.22 -7.12
N GLU A 55 1.83 8.10 -6.19
CA GLU A 55 2.07 7.73 -4.80
C GLU A 55 0.73 7.43 -4.12
N ILE A 56 0.72 6.42 -3.24
CA ILE A 56 -0.48 6.02 -2.51
C ILE A 56 -0.26 6.19 -1.02
N GLU A 57 -1.20 6.86 -0.39
CA GLU A 57 -1.24 7.06 1.05
C GLU A 57 -2.08 5.94 1.67
N ILE A 58 -1.59 5.33 2.75
CA ILE A 58 -2.33 4.29 3.47
C ILE A 58 -2.52 4.79 4.90
N CYS A 59 -3.77 5.06 5.25
CA CYS A 59 -4.14 5.61 6.56
C CYS A 59 -5.09 4.67 7.28
N SER A 60 -5.06 4.70 8.61
CA SER A 60 -6.13 4.11 9.38
C SER A 60 -7.32 5.08 9.44
N PRO A 61 -8.55 4.57 9.56
CA PRO A 61 -9.72 5.43 9.73
C PRO A 61 -9.66 6.27 11.00
N GLU A 62 -8.95 5.82 12.04
CA GLU A 62 -8.63 6.64 13.22
C GLU A 62 -7.79 7.88 12.86
N GLU A 63 -6.88 7.80 11.89
CA GLU A 63 -6.14 8.96 11.38
C GLU A 63 -6.96 9.87 10.47
N VAL A 64 -8.07 9.38 9.90
CA VAL A 64 -8.92 10.15 8.97
C VAL A 64 -10.08 10.85 9.67
N VAL A 65 -10.58 10.29 10.78
CA VAL A 65 -11.74 10.81 11.51
C VAL A 65 -11.36 11.83 12.61
N GLN A 66 -10.07 11.95 12.92
CA GLN A 66 -9.56 12.89 13.92
C GLN A 66 -9.35 14.30 13.35
#